data_AF-A0A8S4QMJ5-F1
#
_entry.id   AF-A0A8S4QMJ5-F1
#
_cell.length_a   1.000
_cell.length_b   1.000
_cell.length_c   1.000
_cell.angle_alpha   90.00
_cell.angle_beta   90.00
_cell.angle_gamma   90.00
#
_symmetry.space_group_name_H-M   'P 1'
#
loop_
_entity.id
_entity.type
_entity.pdbx_description
1 polymer ?
#
loop_
_entity_poly.entity_id
_entity_poly.type
_entity_poly.pdbx_seq_one_letter_code
_entity_poly.pdbx_strand_id
1 'polypeptide(L)'
;SRAWPLVAQASSLGSFGADPKLWLCGDFLHHFTKTKNPPQTLTAPPPLQLIYPSLENVRQSHDGLLGGGCLPYAAAQHAKQRWLDAYLQ
;
A
#
# COMPACT_ATOMS: atom_id res chain seq x y z
N SER A 1 -5.68 7.65 22.59
CA SER A 1 -5.22 8.48 21.47
C SER A 1 -5.95 8.06 20.20
N ARG A 2 -6.28 8.99 19.30
CA ARG A 2 -6.90 8.65 18.01
C ARG A 2 -5.79 8.26 17.03
N ALA A 3 -5.85 7.06 16.46
CA ALA A 3 -4.96 6.63 15.39
C ALA A 3 -5.58 7.03 14.05
N TRP A 4 -4.84 7.79 13.23
CA TRP A 4 -5.27 8.19 11.89
C TRP A 4 -4.51 7.32 10.89
N PRO A 5 -5.19 6.41 10.16
CA PRO A 5 -4.50 5.56 9.19
C PRO A 5 -4.01 6.39 8.01
N LEU A 6 -2.88 5.99 7.43
CA LEU A 6 -2.50 6.44 6.10
C LEU A 6 -3.23 5.56 5.08
N VAL A 7 -4.05 6.19 4.23
CA VAL A 7 -4.67 5.52 3.09
C VAL A 7 -3.91 5.93 1.84
N ALA A 8 -3.36 4.96 1.13
CA ALA A 8 -2.72 5.15 -0.16
C ALA A 8 -3.56 4.43 -1.23
N GLN A 9 -3.73 5.05 -2.40
CA GLN A 9 -4.38 4.43 -3.55
C GLN A 9 -3.45 4.55 -4.75
N ALA A 10 -3.28 3.45 -5.48
CA ALA A 10 -2.46 3.42 -6.69
C ALA A 10 -3.11 2.56 -7.78
N SER A 11 -2.78 2.85 -9.04
CA SER A 11 -3.12 2.00 -10.20
C SER A 11 -1.94 1.13 -10.64
N SER A 12 -0.75 1.32 -10.06
CA SER A 12 0.46 0.55 -10.37
C SER A 12 1.22 0.29 -9.08
N LEU A 13 1.81 -0.90 -8.95
CA LEU A 13 2.64 -1.26 -7.79
C LEU A 13 4.05 -1.67 -8.24
N GLY A 14 5.05 -1.07 -7.60
CA GLY A 14 6.46 -1.27 -7.90
C GLY A 14 7.14 -2.32 -6.99
N SER A 15 8.46 -2.26 -6.95
CA SER A 15 9.29 -3.06 -6.03
C SER A 15 9.49 -2.28 -4.74
N PHE A 16 9.01 -2.80 -3.61
CA PHE A 16 9.12 -2.17 -2.29
C PHE A 16 10.14 -2.84 -1.37
N GLY A 17 10.84 -3.86 -1.87
CA GLY A 17 11.84 -4.63 -1.12
C GLY A 17 11.26 -5.90 -0.47
N ALA A 18 12.16 -6.73 0.06
CA ALA A 18 11.81 -8.02 0.67
C ALA A 18 11.17 -7.92 2.06
N ASP A 19 11.27 -6.75 2.71
CA ASP A 19 10.72 -6.46 4.03
C ASP A 19 9.99 -5.11 4.01
N PRO A 20 8.79 -5.00 4.60
CA PRO A 20 8.01 -3.76 4.62
C PRO A 20 8.77 -2.56 5.19
N LYS A 21 9.68 -2.76 6.14
CA LYS A 21 10.44 -1.70 6.82
C LYS A 21 11.51 -1.07 5.93
N LEU A 22 11.92 -1.73 4.84
CA LEU A 22 12.96 -1.21 3.95
C LEU A 22 12.52 0.09 3.27
N TRP A 23 11.23 0.23 2.97
CA TRP A 23 10.73 1.42 2.30
C TRP A 23 9.29 1.78 2.66
N LEU A 24 8.33 0.85 2.49
CA LEU A 24 6.90 1.19 2.59
C LEU A 24 6.49 1.58 4.03
N CYS A 25 6.85 0.78 5.03
CA CYS A 25 6.60 1.06 6.45
C CYS A 25 7.75 1.81 7.13
N GLY A 26 8.88 1.97 6.44
CA GLY A 26 10.00 2.81 6.86
C GLY A 26 9.79 4.24 6.38
N ASP A 27 10.51 4.63 5.33
CA ASP A 27 10.53 5.99 4.82
C ASP A 27 9.17 6.49 4.34
N PHE A 28 8.43 5.70 3.56
CA PHE A 28 7.17 6.15 2.98
C PHE A 28 6.15 6.47 4.09
N LEU A 29 5.84 5.51 4.95
CA LEU A 29 4.90 5.73 6.05
C LEU A 29 5.36 6.86 7.00
N HIS A 30 6.65 6.94 7.31
CA HIS A 30 7.19 8.02 8.15
C HIS A 30 6.92 9.41 7.58
N HIS A 31 7.21 9.64 6.30
CA HIS A 31 7.04 10.95 5.67
C HIS A 31 5.56 11.35 5.53
N PHE A 32 4.69 10.40 5.19
CA PHE A 32 3.27 10.69 4.97
C PHE A 32 2.44 10.78 6.26
N THR A 33 3.00 10.39 7.41
CA THR A 33 2.31 10.43 8.71
C THR A 33 2.85 11.50 9.65
N LYS A 34 3.83 12.28 9.19
CA LYS A 34 4.46 13.34 9.98
C LYS A 34 3.45 14.44 10.33
N THR A 35 3.31 14.70 11.61
CA THR A 35 2.47 15.80 12.13
C THR A 35 3.34 16.95 12.64
N LYS A 36 2.79 18.17 12.72
CA LYS A 36 3.55 19.38 13.12
C LYS A 36 4.16 19.26 14.53
N ASN A 37 3.47 18.58 15.44
CA ASN A 37 3.87 18.40 16.84
C ASN A 37 3.84 16.90 17.17
N PRO A 38 4.85 16.12 16.77
CA PRO A 38 4.87 14.70 17.08
C PRO A 38 4.92 14.48 18.60
N PRO A 39 4.31 13.41 19.12
CA PRO A 39 4.44 13.04 20.52
C PRO A 39 5.92 12.87 20.88
N GLN A 40 6.32 13.30 22.08
CA GLN A 40 7.70 13.16 22.56
C GLN A 40 8.07 11.70 22.87
N THR A 41 7.08 10.82 22.98
CA THR A 41 7.24 9.38 23.22
C THR A 41 7.28 8.60 21.91
N LEU A 42 8.08 7.54 21.85
CA LEU A 42 8.03 6.57 20.76
C LEU A 42 6.64 5.92 20.67
N THR A 43 5.83 6.35 19.70
CA THR A 43 4.55 5.73 19.37
C THR A 43 4.72 4.77 18.21
N ALA A 44 3.97 3.68 18.22
CA ALA A 44 3.86 2.81 17.06
C ALA A 44 3.43 3.62 15.82
N PRO A 45 3.95 3.29 14.61
CA PRO A 45 3.50 3.94 13.39
C PRO A 45 1.99 3.71 13.19
N PRO A 46 1.27 4.66 12.59
CA PRO A 46 -0.15 4.48 12.33
C PRO A 46 -0.39 3.36 11.30
N PRO A 47 -1.59 2.77 11.26
CA PRO A 47 -1.94 1.75 10.28
C PRO A 47 -1.80 2.28 8.84
N LEU A 48 -1.34 1.43 7.93
CA LEU A 48 -1.29 1.69 6.49
C LEU A 48 -2.36 0.84 5.80
N GLN A 49 -3.16 1.47 4.93
CA GLN A 49 -4.11 0.81 4.04
C GLN A 49 -3.76 1.16 2.61
N LEU A 50 -3.54 0.14 1.78
CA LEU A 50 -3.21 0.30 0.36
C LEU A 50 -4.37 -0.20 -0.50
N ILE A 51 -5.06 0.72 -1.16
CA ILE A 51 -6.16 0.42 -2.07
C ILE A 51 -5.57 0.12 -3.46
N TYR A 52 -5.79 -1.11 -3.92
CA TYR A 52 -5.45 -1.55 -5.28
C TYR A 52 -6.53 -2.53 -5.76
N PRO A 53 -7.00 -2.44 -7.02
CA PRO A 53 -8.12 -3.26 -7.46
C PRO A 53 -7.84 -4.76 -7.38
N SER A 54 -8.75 -5.51 -6.76
CA SER A 54 -8.72 -6.97 -6.82
C SER A 54 -9.13 -7.49 -8.19
N LEU A 55 -8.86 -8.77 -8.47
CA LEU A 55 -9.35 -9.44 -9.67
C LEU A 55 -10.87 -9.30 -9.83
N GLU A 56 -11.63 -9.39 -8.74
CA GLU A 56 -13.07 -9.26 -8.78
C GLU A 56 -13.51 -7.84 -9.12
N ASN A 57 -12.83 -6.82 -8.57
CA ASN A 57 -13.12 -5.42 -8.91
C ASN A 57 -12.90 -5.15 -10.40
N VAL A 58 -11.82 -5.69 -10.98
CA VAL A 58 -11.55 -5.55 -12.40
C VAL A 58 -12.59 -6.31 -13.23
N ARG A 59 -12.87 -7.57 -12.87
CA ARG A 59 -13.83 -8.41 -13.59
C ARG A 59 -15.24 -7.82 -13.63
N GLN A 60 -15.67 -7.17 -12.55
CA GLN A 60 -16.99 -6.53 -12.43
C GLN A 60 -17.00 -5.06 -12.90
N SER A 61 -15.87 -4.51 -13.33
CA SER A 61 -15.79 -3.14 -13.84
C SER A 61 -16.46 -3.00 -15.21
N HIS A 62 -16.70 -1.75 -15.62
CA HIS A 62 -17.28 -1.43 -16.93
C HIS A 62 -16.52 -2.07 -18.11
N ASP A 63 -15.19 -2.06 -18.06
CA ASP A 63 -14.33 -2.59 -19.12
C ASP A 63 -13.96 -4.07 -18.92
N GLY A 64 -14.51 -4.70 -17.87
CA GLY A 64 -14.18 -6.07 -17.46
C GLY A 64 -12.66 -6.29 -17.32
N LEU A 65 -12.17 -7.45 -17.76
CA LEU A 65 -10.76 -7.79 -17.67
C LEU A 65 -9.84 -6.91 -18.54
N LEU A 66 -10.37 -6.23 -19.57
CA LEU A 66 -9.57 -5.33 -20.41
C LEU A 66 -9.07 -4.11 -19.62
N GLY A 67 -9.85 -3.65 -18.63
CA GLY A 67 -9.44 -2.59 -17.71
C GLY A 67 -8.18 -2.93 -16.90
N GLY A 68 -7.86 -4.22 -16.74
CA GLY A 68 -6.65 -4.70 -16.08
C GLY A 68 -5.35 -4.28 -16.79
N GLY A 69 -5.40 -3.98 -18.10
CA GLY A 69 -4.23 -3.49 -18.84
C GLY A 69 -3.68 -2.16 -18.32
N CYS A 70 -4.53 -1.36 -17.64
CA CYS A 70 -4.15 -0.11 -17.01
C CYS A 70 -3.74 -0.25 -15.54
N LEU A 71 -3.66 -1.48 -15.02
CA LEU A 71 -3.33 -1.78 -13.62
C LEU A 71 -2.02 -2.56 -13.49
N PRO A 72 -0.86 -2.02 -13.93
CA PRO A 72 0.36 -2.79 -13.99
C PRO A 72 0.86 -3.23 -12.61
N TYR A 73 0.77 -4.54 -12.36
CA TYR A 73 1.42 -5.22 -11.24
C TYR A 73 1.71 -6.67 -11.61
N ALA A 74 2.98 -6.97 -11.91
CA ALA A 74 3.37 -8.29 -12.41
C ALA A 74 3.47 -9.32 -11.27
N ALA A 75 3.03 -10.56 -11.53
CA ALA A 75 3.15 -11.67 -10.58
C ALA A 75 4.61 -11.92 -10.11
N ALA A 76 5.59 -11.77 -11.01
CA ALA A 76 7.01 -11.89 -10.67
C ALA A 76 7.51 -10.79 -9.71
N GLN A 77 6.91 -9.60 -9.76
CA GLN A 77 7.17 -8.54 -8.78
C GLN A 77 6.52 -8.91 -7.44
N HIS A 78 5.25 -9.30 -7.47
CA HIS A 78 4.51 -9.66 -6.27
C HIS A 78 5.18 -10.80 -5.48
N ALA A 79 5.71 -11.82 -6.17
CA ALA A 79 6.42 -12.94 -5.55
C ALA A 79 7.60 -12.50 -4.66
N LYS A 80 8.22 -11.34 -4.92
CA LYS A 80 9.34 -10.78 -4.14
C LYS A 80 8.90 -10.01 -2.89
N GLN A 81 7.60 -9.70 -2.78
CA GLN A 81 7.05 -8.83 -1.74
C GLN A 81 5.66 -9.28 -1.28
N ARG A 82 5.48 -10.60 -1.06
CA ARG A 82 4.19 -11.17 -0.62
C ARG A 82 3.68 -10.61 0.71
N TRP A 83 4.57 -10.04 1.52
CA TRP A 83 4.18 -9.31 2.74
C TRP A 83 3.19 -8.17 2.44
N LEU A 84 3.12 -7.68 1.19
CA LEU A 84 2.20 -6.61 0.79
C LEU A 84 0.73 -7.00 0.92
N ASP A 85 0.40 -8.31 0.88
CA ASP A 85 -0.97 -8.82 1.05
C ASP A 85 -1.62 -8.36 2.35
N ALA A 86 -0.83 -8.16 3.41
CA ALA A 86 -1.32 -7.69 4.70
C ALA A 86 -1.80 -6.22 4.69
N TYR A 87 -1.50 -5.47 3.63
CA TYR A 87 -1.80 -4.04 3.50
C TYR A 87 -2.83 -3.73 2.41
N LEU A 88 -3.07 -4.67 1.48
CA LEU A 88 -4.02 -4.50 0.39
C LEU A 88 -5.46 -4.51 0.94
N GLN A 89 -6.29 -3.57 0.45
CA GLN A 89 -7.72 -3.47 0.73
C GLN A 89 -8.55 -3.71 -0.52
#